data_AF-A0A8T7F204-F1
#
_entry.id   AF-A0A8T7F204-F1
#
_cell.length_a   1.000
_cell.length_b   1.000
_cell.length_c   1.000
_cell.angle_alpha   90.00
_cell.angle_beta   90.00
_cell.angle_gamma   90.00
#
_symmetry.space_group_name_H-M   'P 1'
#
loop_
_entity.id
_entity.type
_entity.pdbx_description
1 polymer ?
#
loop_
_entity_poly.entity_id
_entity_poly.type
_entity_poly.pdbx_seq_one_letter_code
_entity_poly.pdbx_strand_id
1 'polypeptide(L)'
;MAIHSEKNLYPGINPHLNSFLQSEAGGWESFHAELIVQTRMTLDEQLPLGYLAVAEKSLQISEITLPALGKPSKTRPDVMIYQSSTRPSSPAQPSGMTALPTATLPILETLEEEEFLTSVVIYQAGEGSALGRPITQIEILSPANKPGGSHYPRYRLKRVEILQSGLRLVEVDYLHESRPIIASLPSYPHHEENAMPYIIMVTDPRPSFEQGQAAIYGFGVEDLIPTIPIPLAGADVQALDFGAIYHRVYASLRFCAAVVDYEQQPMHFERYSETDRARIQNKMQAIKNEVK
;
A
#
# COMPACT_ATOMS: atom_id res chain seq x y z
N MET A 1 -31.24 -11.44 2.66
CA MET A 1 -31.12 -10.28 1.76
C MET A 1 -29.69 -9.82 1.89
N ALA A 2 -29.00 -9.49 0.79
CA ALA A 2 -27.62 -9.03 0.87
C ALA A 2 -27.54 -7.76 1.72
N ILE A 3 -26.45 -7.62 2.48
CA ILE A 3 -26.18 -6.45 3.32
C ILE A 3 -24.89 -5.81 2.81
N HIS A 4 -25.02 -4.66 2.15
CA HIS A 4 -23.92 -3.86 1.63
C HIS A 4 -23.79 -2.56 2.43
N SER A 5 -22.57 -2.00 2.47
CA SER A 5 -22.31 -0.72 3.13
C SER A 5 -21.20 0.03 2.42
N GLU A 6 -21.37 1.34 2.24
CA GLU A 6 -20.32 2.25 1.76
C GLU A 6 -19.21 2.47 2.79
N LYS A 7 -19.49 2.15 4.07
CA LYS A 7 -18.52 2.20 5.15
C LYS A 7 -18.11 0.80 5.57
N ASN A 8 -16.85 0.67 5.98
CA ASN A 8 -16.39 -0.54 6.64
C ASN A 8 -17.13 -0.69 7.98
N LEU A 9 -17.83 -1.80 8.18
CA LEU A 9 -18.56 -2.08 9.41
C LEU A 9 -17.71 -2.80 10.47
N TYR A 10 -16.48 -3.18 10.12
CA TYR A 10 -15.48 -3.67 11.07
C TYR A 10 -14.64 -2.50 11.63
N PRO A 11 -14.17 -2.59 12.90
CA PRO A 11 -13.30 -1.56 13.49
C PRO A 11 -11.91 -1.50 12.83
N GLY A 12 -11.42 -2.63 12.31
CA GLY A 12 -10.13 -2.73 11.60
C GLY A 12 -10.30 -3.34 10.21
N ILE A 13 -9.42 -4.29 9.87
CA ILE A 13 -9.46 -4.98 8.57
C ILE A 13 -10.83 -5.63 8.38
N ASN A 14 -11.45 -5.40 7.22
CA ASN A 14 -12.71 -6.03 6.85
C ASN A 14 -12.46 -7.45 6.32
N PRO A 15 -12.87 -8.52 7.02
CA PRO A 15 -12.54 -9.89 6.62
C PRO A 15 -13.15 -10.29 5.28
N HIS A 16 -14.36 -9.80 4.96
CA HIS A 16 -15.04 -10.08 3.69
C HIS A 16 -14.26 -9.47 2.51
N LEU A 17 -13.88 -8.19 2.65
CA LEU A 17 -13.07 -7.53 1.64
C LEU A 17 -11.68 -8.17 1.54
N ASN A 18 -11.01 -8.38 2.66
CA ASN A 18 -9.63 -8.84 2.68
C ASN A 18 -9.47 -10.23 2.06
N SER A 19 -10.40 -11.15 2.33
CA SER A 19 -10.43 -12.46 1.70
C SER A 19 -10.78 -12.38 0.21
N PHE A 20 -11.73 -11.52 -0.19
CA PHE A 20 -11.99 -11.29 -1.61
C PHE A 20 -10.73 -10.79 -2.33
N LEU A 21 -10.02 -9.81 -1.77
CA LEU A 21 -8.81 -9.24 -2.36
C LEU A 21 -7.66 -10.27 -2.47
N GLN A 22 -7.60 -11.28 -1.60
CA GLN A 22 -6.59 -12.36 -1.64
C GLN A 22 -6.98 -13.54 -2.56
N SER A 23 -8.18 -13.54 -3.11
CA SER A 23 -8.61 -14.56 -4.08
C SER A 23 -8.04 -14.29 -5.48
N GLU A 24 -8.05 -15.30 -6.37
CA GLU A 24 -7.60 -15.14 -7.77
C GLU A 24 -8.41 -14.08 -8.55
N ALA A 25 -9.68 -13.87 -8.18
CA ALA A 25 -10.54 -12.85 -8.76
C ALA A 25 -10.44 -11.50 -8.02
N GLY A 26 -9.56 -11.42 -7.01
CA GLY A 26 -9.43 -10.29 -6.11
C GLY A 26 -8.74 -9.08 -6.75
N GLY A 27 -9.30 -7.90 -6.53
CA GLY A 27 -8.73 -6.63 -7.01
C GLY A 27 -7.64 -6.06 -6.10
N TRP A 28 -6.71 -6.89 -5.57
CA TRP A 28 -5.67 -6.42 -4.64
C TRP A 28 -4.89 -5.23 -5.19
N GLU A 29 -4.50 -5.27 -6.46
CA GLU A 29 -3.71 -4.22 -7.11
C GLU A 29 -4.36 -2.83 -7.00
N SER A 30 -5.67 -2.75 -7.25
CA SER A 30 -6.41 -1.47 -7.15
C SER A 30 -6.53 -0.98 -5.72
N PHE A 31 -6.81 -1.89 -4.78
CA PHE A 31 -6.88 -1.55 -3.35
C PHE A 31 -5.50 -1.12 -2.81
N HIS A 32 -4.45 -1.81 -3.24
CA HIS A 32 -3.06 -1.58 -2.87
C HIS A 32 -2.54 -0.23 -3.37
N ALA A 33 -2.80 0.11 -4.63
CA ALA A 33 -2.46 1.40 -5.19
C ALA A 33 -3.12 2.55 -4.41
N GLU A 34 -4.41 2.41 -4.07
CA GLU A 34 -5.13 3.41 -3.30
C GLU A 34 -4.61 3.51 -1.85
N LEU A 35 -4.24 2.40 -1.21
CA LEU A 35 -3.58 2.41 0.10
C LEU A 35 -2.26 3.21 0.07
N ILE A 36 -1.44 3.02 -0.97
CA ILE A 36 -0.19 3.77 -1.15
C ILE A 36 -0.48 5.27 -1.29
N VAL A 37 -1.42 5.62 -2.16
CA VAL A 37 -1.78 7.02 -2.41
C VAL A 37 -2.31 7.68 -1.14
N GLN A 38 -3.27 7.05 -0.44
CA GLN A 38 -3.83 7.57 0.80
C GLN A 38 -2.80 7.64 1.93
N THR A 39 -1.87 6.68 2.02
CA THR A 39 -0.76 6.73 2.97
C THR A 39 0.12 7.95 2.70
N ARG A 40 0.51 8.15 1.44
CA ARG A 40 1.31 9.32 1.04
C ARG A 40 0.59 10.63 1.33
N MET A 41 -0.68 10.75 0.94
CA MET A 41 -1.47 11.98 1.19
C MET A 41 -1.61 12.27 2.68
N THR A 42 -1.86 11.24 3.49
CA THR A 42 -1.96 11.39 4.95
C THR A 42 -0.63 11.86 5.54
N LEU A 43 0.49 11.36 5.04
CA LEU A 43 1.82 11.80 5.46
C LEU A 43 2.12 13.23 4.99
N ASP A 44 1.78 13.61 3.76
CA ASP A 44 1.94 14.98 3.27
C ASP A 44 1.19 16.00 4.15
N GLU A 45 0.03 15.63 4.70
CA GLU A 45 -0.76 16.46 5.62
C GLU A 45 -0.18 16.52 7.04
N GLN A 46 0.50 15.46 7.50
CA GLN A 46 0.86 15.28 8.91
C GLN A 46 2.36 15.48 9.21
N LEU A 47 3.23 15.32 8.22
CA LEU A 47 4.66 15.41 8.41
C LEU A 47 5.08 16.83 8.85
N PRO A 48 6.06 16.94 9.76
CA PRO A 48 6.56 18.24 10.17
C PRO A 48 7.30 18.96 9.03
N LEU A 49 7.41 20.29 9.16
CA LEU A 49 8.17 21.11 8.21
C LEU A 49 9.58 20.55 8.01
N GLY A 50 10.00 20.46 6.74
CA GLY A 50 11.30 19.88 6.38
C GLY A 50 11.26 18.39 6.06
N TYR A 51 10.08 17.76 6.06
CA TYR A 51 9.87 16.43 5.50
C TYR A 51 8.80 16.45 4.42
N LEU A 52 8.88 15.51 3.47
CA LEU A 52 7.84 15.27 2.47
C LEU A 52 7.71 13.77 2.20
N ALA A 53 6.53 13.33 1.74
CA ALA A 53 6.30 11.95 1.34
C ALA A 53 6.12 11.85 -0.17
N VAL A 54 6.72 10.84 -0.80
CA VAL A 54 6.58 10.59 -2.24
C VAL A 54 6.21 9.14 -2.47
N ALA A 55 5.27 8.90 -3.38
CA ALA A 55 4.98 7.55 -3.87
C ALA A 55 5.90 7.27 -5.06
N GLU A 56 6.88 6.40 -4.89
CA GLU A 56 7.93 6.16 -5.88
C GLU A 56 8.00 4.69 -6.31
N LYS A 57 8.52 4.49 -7.52
CA LYS A 57 8.81 3.16 -8.04
C LYS A 57 10.05 2.61 -7.34
N SER A 58 9.92 1.39 -6.85
CA SER A 58 10.86 0.62 -6.04
C SER A 58 12.35 0.77 -6.42
N LEU A 59 12.60 0.69 -7.72
CA LEU A 59 13.95 0.59 -8.30
C LEU A 59 14.69 1.93 -8.33
N GLN A 60 13.96 3.04 -8.25
CA GLN A 60 14.57 4.37 -8.31
C GLN A 60 15.39 4.67 -7.04
N ILE A 61 15.00 4.13 -5.88
CA ILE A 61 15.71 4.35 -4.61
C ILE A 61 17.08 3.64 -4.61
N SER A 62 17.15 2.42 -5.14
CA SER A 62 18.42 1.68 -5.27
C SER A 62 19.42 2.42 -6.16
N GLU A 63 18.96 3.06 -7.25
CA GLU A 63 19.80 3.86 -8.13
C GLU A 63 20.29 5.17 -7.48
N ILE A 64 19.46 5.81 -6.65
CA ILE A 64 19.82 7.04 -5.93
C ILE A 64 20.84 6.76 -4.81
N THR A 65 20.77 5.59 -4.17
CA THR A 65 21.56 5.27 -2.97
C THR A 65 22.85 4.51 -3.26
N LEU A 66 22.96 3.86 -4.43
CA LEU A 66 24.17 3.17 -4.90
C LEU A 66 24.67 3.80 -6.21
N PRO A 67 25.70 4.68 -6.18
CA PRO A 67 26.20 5.33 -7.40
C PRO A 67 26.94 4.40 -8.38
N ALA A 68 26.97 3.08 -8.15
CA ALA A 68 27.96 2.22 -8.79
C ALA A 68 27.53 1.57 -10.11
N LEU A 69 26.24 1.49 -10.47
CA LEU A 69 25.82 0.84 -11.72
C LEU A 69 24.51 1.43 -12.29
N GLY A 70 24.62 2.34 -13.27
CA GLY A 70 23.64 2.45 -14.36
C GLY A 70 22.70 3.66 -14.38
N LYS A 71 22.95 4.55 -15.37
CA LYS A 71 22.13 5.59 -16.03
C LYS A 71 21.23 6.53 -15.21
N PRO A 72 21.33 7.87 -15.40
CA PRO A 72 20.37 8.82 -14.82
C PRO A 72 18.99 8.65 -15.47
N SER A 73 18.00 8.23 -14.69
CA SER A 73 16.60 8.27 -15.12
C SER A 73 16.15 9.72 -15.22
N LYS A 74 15.88 10.17 -16.46
CA LYS A 74 15.32 11.49 -16.72
C LYS A 74 13.84 11.45 -16.33
N THR A 75 13.50 12.06 -15.19
CA THR A 75 12.12 12.38 -14.84
C THR A 75 11.50 13.22 -15.97
N ARG A 76 10.58 12.63 -16.73
CA ARG A 76 9.73 13.35 -17.68
C ARG A 76 8.38 13.59 -17.00
N PRO A 77 7.91 14.84 -16.92
CA PRO A 77 6.53 15.12 -16.50
C PRO A 77 5.55 14.74 -17.63
N ASP A 78 4.45 14.06 -17.27
CA ASP A 78 3.46 13.58 -18.25
C ASP A 78 2.51 14.68 -18.77
N VAL A 79 2.43 15.83 -18.11
CA VAL A 79 1.56 16.93 -18.53
C VAL A 79 2.24 18.29 -18.28
N MET A 80 2.45 19.06 -19.35
CA MET A 80 2.65 20.52 -19.29
C MET A 80 1.44 21.19 -19.95
N ILE A 81 0.75 22.06 -19.22
CA ILE A 81 -0.33 22.90 -19.77
C ILE A 81 0.27 24.26 -20.13
N TYR A 82 0.26 24.61 -21.41
CA TYR A 82 0.53 25.98 -21.86
C TYR A 82 -0.80 26.72 -22.09
N GLN A 83 -0.99 27.83 -21.39
CA GLN A 83 -2.12 28.72 -21.61
C GLN A 83 -1.77 29.76 -22.68
N SER A 84 -2.09 29.48 -23.94
CA SER A 84 -1.97 30.47 -25.02
C SER A 84 -3.18 31.41 -24.98
N SER A 85 -2.95 32.66 -24.60
CA SER A 85 -3.97 33.71 -24.66
C SER A 85 -4.03 34.27 -26.09
N THR A 86 -5.18 34.16 -26.75
CA THR A 86 -5.82 35.23 -27.56
C THR A 86 -7.13 34.74 -28.22
N ARG A 87 -8.21 35.50 -27.98
CA ARG A 87 -9.45 35.57 -28.78
C ARG A 87 -9.44 36.97 -29.48
N PRO A 88 -10.28 37.30 -30.49
CA PRO A 88 -11.43 36.54 -31.04
C PRO A 88 -11.62 36.59 -32.59
N SER A 89 -12.41 35.68 -33.15
CA SER A 89 -13.55 35.96 -34.07
C SER A 89 -14.25 34.67 -34.56
N SER A 90 -15.58 34.71 -34.61
CA SER A 90 -16.54 33.68 -35.07
C SER A 90 -16.71 33.73 -36.62
N PRO A 91 -17.23 32.69 -37.35
CA PRO A 91 -18.45 31.92 -37.05
C PRO A 91 -18.33 30.38 -37.11
N ALA A 92 -19.33 29.74 -36.51
CA ALA A 92 -19.43 28.31 -36.21
C ALA A 92 -19.59 27.42 -37.46
N GLN A 93 -18.85 26.30 -37.49
CA GLN A 93 -19.13 25.03 -38.20
C GLN A 93 -18.25 23.89 -37.61
N PRO A 94 -18.53 22.62 -37.95
CA PRO A 94 -19.09 21.60 -37.06
C PRO A 94 -18.21 21.25 -35.83
N SER A 95 -18.83 21.16 -34.67
CA SER A 95 -18.19 20.74 -33.42
C SER A 95 -17.96 19.23 -33.43
N GLY A 96 -16.74 18.83 -33.76
CA GLY A 96 -16.27 17.46 -33.67
C GLY A 96 -15.27 17.13 -34.77
N MET A 97 -14.11 17.79 -34.78
CA MET A 97 -12.95 17.21 -35.46
C MET A 97 -12.56 15.97 -34.67
N THR A 98 -13.02 14.81 -35.13
CA THR A 98 -12.48 13.53 -34.66
C THR A 98 -11.00 13.54 -35.04
N ALA A 99 -10.12 13.56 -34.05
CA ALA A 99 -8.69 13.50 -34.31
C ALA A 99 -8.38 12.19 -35.05
N LEU A 100 -7.79 12.30 -36.24
CA LEU A 100 -7.21 11.14 -36.91
C LEU A 100 -5.89 10.79 -36.21
N PRO A 101 -5.59 9.51 -35.98
CA PRO A 101 -4.35 9.11 -35.33
C PRO A 101 -3.14 9.55 -36.19
N THR A 102 -2.18 10.24 -35.57
CA THR A 102 -0.94 10.69 -36.23
C THR A 102 -0.02 9.52 -36.58
N ALA A 103 -0.14 8.38 -35.89
CA ALA A 103 0.55 7.13 -36.17
C ALA A 103 -0.27 5.94 -35.67
N THR A 104 -0.09 4.79 -36.32
CA THR A 104 -0.62 3.50 -35.89
C THR A 104 0.56 2.55 -35.75
N LEU A 105 0.79 2.07 -34.54
CA LEU A 105 1.85 1.08 -34.24
C LEU A 105 1.21 -0.27 -33.90
N PRO A 106 1.86 -1.40 -34.18
CA PRO A 106 1.47 -2.68 -33.62
C PRO A 106 1.40 -2.59 -32.10
N ILE A 107 0.38 -3.19 -31.49
CA ILE A 107 0.18 -3.08 -30.03
C ILE A 107 1.44 -3.50 -29.26
N LEU A 108 2.13 -4.55 -29.73
CA LEU A 108 3.35 -5.07 -29.11
C LEU A 108 4.51 -4.06 -29.09
N GLU A 109 4.55 -3.11 -30.03
CA GLU A 109 5.56 -2.03 -30.06
C GLU A 109 5.21 -0.87 -29.11
N THR A 110 4.01 -0.88 -28.55
CA THR A 110 3.55 0.10 -27.55
C THR A 110 3.57 -0.45 -26.12
N LEU A 111 3.86 -1.75 -25.95
CA LEU A 111 3.89 -2.40 -24.65
C LEU A 111 5.31 -2.30 -24.08
N GLU A 112 5.47 -1.49 -23.03
CA GLU A 112 6.59 -1.60 -22.11
C GLU A 112 6.09 -2.39 -20.89
N GLU A 113 6.47 -3.67 -20.78
CA GLU A 113 6.19 -4.46 -19.58
C GLU A 113 7.15 -4.06 -18.46
N GLU A 114 6.79 -3.04 -17.69
CA GLU A 114 7.48 -2.72 -16.45
C GLU A 114 6.48 -2.72 -15.29
N GLU A 115 6.44 -3.82 -14.56
CA GLU A 115 5.69 -3.92 -13.31
C GLU A 115 6.54 -3.33 -12.19
N PHE A 116 6.10 -2.20 -11.63
CA PHE A 116 6.82 -1.49 -10.59
C PHE A 116 6.19 -1.70 -9.22
N LEU A 117 7.00 -2.13 -8.25
CA LEU A 117 6.63 -2.07 -6.84
C LEU A 117 6.60 -0.61 -6.41
N THR A 118 5.42 -0.04 -6.14
CA THR A 118 5.31 1.34 -5.65
C THR A 118 5.35 1.35 -4.12
N SER A 119 6.12 2.26 -3.54
CA SER A 119 6.24 2.43 -2.08
C SER A 119 6.17 3.90 -1.70
N VAL A 120 5.84 4.19 -0.44
CA VAL A 120 5.89 5.57 0.07
C VAL A 120 7.24 5.81 0.71
N VAL A 121 7.94 6.86 0.30
CA VAL A 121 9.26 7.24 0.84
C VAL A 121 9.14 8.60 1.49
N ILE A 122 9.59 8.69 2.73
CA ILE A 122 9.70 9.96 3.47
C ILE A 122 11.11 10.50 3.26
N TYR A 123 11.18 11.72 2.74
CA TYR A 123 12.41 12.47 2.55
C TYR A 123 12.54 13.56 3.60
N GLN A 124 13.77 13.82 4.03
CA GLN A 124 14.14 15.05 4.74
C GLN A 124 14.57 16.08 3.70
N ALA A 125 13.81 17.16 3.56
CA ALA A 125 14.11 18.28 2.69
C ALA A 125 15.39 19.00 3.15
N GLY A 126 16.24 19.40 2.20
CA GLY A 126 17.57 19.94 2.48
C GLY A 126 18.63 19.23 1.65
N GLU A 127 19.89 19.21 2.12
CA GLU A 127 21.05 18.69 1.39
C GLU A 127 20.79 17.33 0.72
N GLY A 128 21.05 17.25 -0.59
CA GLY A 128 20.90 16.02 -1.39
C GLY A 128 20.26 16.25 -2.76
N SER A 129 19.42 15.29 -3.16
CA SER A 129 18.67 15.29 -4.43
C SER A 129 17.62 16.41 -4.49
N ALA A 130 16.91 16.56 -5.62
CA ALA A 130 15.79 17.51 -5.73
C ALA A 130 14.70 17.31 -4.65
N LEU A 131 14.57 16.11 -4.10
CA LEU A 131 13.62 15.75 -3.04
C LEU A 131 14.27 15.72 -1.64
N GLY A 132 15.60 15.82 -1.53
CA GLY A 132 16.34 15.69 -0.29
C GLY A 132 16.87 14.27 -0.03
N ARG A 133 17.07 13.91 1.24
CA ARG A 133 17.61 12.60 1.68
C ARG A 133 16.49 11.65 2.09
N PRO A 134 16.41 10.42 1.53
CA PRO A 134 15.41 9.44 1.97
C PRO A 134 15.72 8.95 3.40
N ILE A 135 14.69 8.86 4.23
CA ILE A 135 14.80 8.51 5.65
C ILE A 135 14.09 7.19 5.95
N THR A 136 12.84 7.08 5.52
CA THR A 136 11.97 5.95 5.86
C THR A 136 11.16 5.54 4.67
N GLN A 137 11.17 4.24 4.36
CA GLN A 137 10.34 3.63 3.34
C GLN A 137 9.19 2.89 4.01
N ILE A 138 7.98 3.11 3.53
CA ILE A 138 6.77 2.38 3.92
C ILE A 138 6.37 1.50 2.72
N GLU A 139 6.45 0.20 2.93
CA GLU A 139 6.05 -0.82 1.97
C GLU A 139 4.75 -1.48 2.43
N ILE A 140 3.69 -1.33 1.64
CA ILE A 140 2.47 -2.13 1.80
C ILE A 140 2.69 -3.41 1.00
N LEU A 141 2.62 -4.58 1.64
CA LEU A 141 2.90 -5.84 0.97
C LEU A 141 1.77 -6.20 0.00
N SER A 142 2.13 -6.76 -1.15
CA SER A 142 1.21 -7.46 -2.04
C SER A 142 1.40 -8.97 -1.98
N PRO A 143 0.42 -9.79 -2.43
CA PRO A 143 0.57 -11.23 -2.53
C PRO A 143 1.84 -11.66 -3.27
N ALA A 144 2.24 -10.92 -4.31
CA ALA A 144 3.47 -11.18 -5.05
C ALA A 144 4.74 -11.00 -4.21
N ASN A 145 4.72 -10.17 -3.16
CA ASN A 145 5.86 -9.96 -2.25
C ASN A 145 5.98 -11.04 -1.15
N LYS A 146 5.03 -11.96 -1.05
CA LYS A 146 4.94 -12.96 0.04
C LYS A 146 5.57 -14.29 -0.37
N PRO A 147 6.00 -15.15 0.58
CA PRO A 147 6.53 -16.47 0.24
C PRO A 147 5.61 -17.26 -0.71
N GLY A 148 6.14 -17.65 -1.87
CA GLY A 148 5.38 -18.30 -2.95
C GLY A 148 4.92 -17.35 -4.08
N GLY A 149 4.98 -16.04 -3.86
CA GLY A 149 4.68 -15.01 -4.87
C GLY A 149 5.84 -14.76 -5.86
N SER A 150 5.51 -14.27 -7.04
CA SER A 150 6.45 -14.01 -8.15
C SER A 150 7.57 -13.03 -7.80
N HIS A 151 7.28 -12.02 -6.98
CA HIS A 151 8.22 -10.96 -6.61
C HIS A 151 8.97 -11.23 -5.30
N TYR A 152 8.71 -12.35 -4.61
CA TYR A 152 9.26 -12.63 -3.29
C TYR A 152 10.80 -12.65 -3.24
N PRO A 153 11.53 -13.33 -4.15
CA PRO A 153 12.99 -13.32 -4.12
C PRO A 153 13.56 -11.91 -4.30
N ARG A 154 13.00 -11.13 -5.22
CA ARG A 154 13.40 -9.75 -5.49
C ARG A 154 13.11 -8.84 -4.29
N TYR A 155 11.94 -9.00 -3.68
CA TYR A 155 11.53 -8.25 -2.51
C TYR A 155 12.49 -8.51 -1.33
N ARG A 156 12.88 -9.77 -1.10
CA ARG A 156 13.83 -10.13 -0.04
C ARG A 156 15.21 -9.50 -0.23
N LEU A 157 15.71 -9.42 -1.45
CA LEU A 157 16.98 -8.73 -1.76
C LEU A 157 16.87 -7.23 -1.51
N LYS A 158 15.82 -6.59 -2.06
CA LYS A 158 15.52 -5.18 -1.87
C LYS A 158 15.42 -4.81 -0.37
N ARG A 159 14.77 -5.65 0.43
CA ARG A 159 14.65 -5.45 1.88
C ARG A 159 16.03 -5.33 2.56
N VAL A 160 16.98 -6.18 2.18
CA VAL A 160 18.35 -6.13 2.69
C VAL A 160 19.04 -4.85 2.25
N GLU A 161 18.93 -4.48 0.97
CA GLU A 161 19.53 -3.25 0.40
C GLU A 161 19.03 -1.99 1.12
N ILE A 162 17.71 -1.87 1.33
CA ILE A 162 17.10 -0.74 2.06
C ILE A 162 17.70 -0.63 3.46
N LEU A 163 17.70 -1.71 4.22
CA LEU A 163 18.17 -1.68 5.61
C LEU A 163 19.68 -1.45 5.71
N GLN A 164 20.47 -2.02 4.79
CA GLN A 164 21.92 -1.81 4.71
C GLN A 164 22.28 -0.37 4.33
N SER A 165 21.45 0.31 3.54
CA SER A 165 21.62 1.74 3.24
C SER A 165 21.32 2.65 4.43
N GLY A 166 20.81 2.10 5.53
CA GLY A 166 20.47 2.83 6.74
C GLY A 166 19.10 3.49 6.71
N LEU A 167 18.25 3.19 5.72
CA LEU A 167 16.84 3.60 5.69
C LEU A 167 16.04 2.82 6.74
N ARG A 168 15.08 3.45 7.40
CA ARG A 168 14.07 2.70 8.17
C ARG A 168 13.06 2.10 7.22
N LEU A 169 12.54 0.94 7.56
CA LEU A 169 11.57 0.23 6.75
C LEU A 169 10.34 -0.11 7.57
N VAL A 170 9.18 0.36 7.11
CA VAL A 170 7.87 0.03 7.67
C VAL A 170 7.17 -0.91 6.69
N GLU A 171 6.86 -2.12 7.13
CA GLU A 171 6.22 -3.16 6.31
C GLU A 171 4.80 -3.39 6.83
N VAL A 172 3.80 -3.13 5.99
CA VAL A 172 2.37 -3.29 6.31
C VAL A 172 1.84 -4.55 5.65
N ASP A 173 1.46 -5.53 6.45
CA ASP A 173 1.08 -6.88 6.03
C ASP A 173 -0.34 -7.21 6.50
N TYR A 174 -1.30 -7.06 5.59
CA TYR A 174 -2.70 -7.45 5.83
C TYR A 174 -3.02 -8.85 5.24
N LEU A 175 -2.00 -9.58 4.78
CA LEU A 175 -2.14 -10.79 3.96
C LEU A 175 -2.07 -12.08 4.78
N HIS A 176 -3.14 -12.32 5.54
CA HIS A 176 -3.25 -13.47 6.45
C HIS A 176 -3.28 -14.85 5.79
N GLU A 177 -3.56 -14.96 4.48
CA GLU A 177 -3.64 -16.26 3.78
C GLU A 177 -2.25 -16.83 3.40
N SER A 178 -1.17 -16.09 3.67
CA SER A 178 0.20 -16.48 3.34
C SER A 178 1.16 -16.26 4.51
N ARG A 179 2.27 -17.03 4.54
CA ARG A 179 3.25 -16.91 5.63
C ARG A 179 3.82 -15.48 5.71
N PRO A 180 4.14 -14.96 6.90
CA PRO A 180 4.91 -13.73 7.04
C PRO A 180 6.23 -13.79 6.26
N ILE A 181 6.70 -12.64 5.78
CA ILE A 181 8.00 -12.52 5.09
C ILE A 181 9.18 -12.85 6.01
N ILE A 182 9.01 -12.64 7.32
CA ILE A 182 9.99 -12.97 8.35
C ILE A 182 9.70 -14.38 8.85
N ALA A 183 10.57 -15.32 8.50
CA ALA A 183 10.37 -16.74 8.76
C ALA A 183 10.27 -17.10 10.25
N SER A 184 10.80 -16.27 11.15
CA SER A 184 10.71 -16.47 12.60
C SER A 184 9.41 -15.97 13.23
N LEU A 185 8.56 -15.26 12.49
CA LEU A 185 7.23 -14.87 12.98
C LEU A 185 6.27 -16.07 12.85
N PRO A 186 5.41 -16.31 13.87
CA PRO A 186 4.43 -17.38 13.80
C PRO A 186 3.49 -17.21 12.59
N SER A 187 3.26 -18.31 11.89
CA SER A 187 2.46 -18.35 10.67
C SER A 187 0.97 -18.52 10.97
N TYR A 188 0.20 -17.46 10.77
CA TYR A 188 -1.26 -17.47 10.89
C TYR A 188 -1.96 -18.52 10.01
N PRO A 189 -1.65 -18.68 8.70
CA PRO A 189 -2.33 -19.67 7.86
C PRO A 189 -1.96 -21.12 8.20
N HIS A 190 -0.95 -21.34 9.04
CA HIS A 190 -0.57 -22.66 9.55
C HIS A 190 -1.04 -22.88 11.00
N HIS A 191 -1.81 -21.93 11.55
CA HIS A 191 -2.31 -21.94 12.92
C HIS A 191 -1.21 -22.15 13.97
N GLU A 192 -0.03 -21.57 13.74
CA GLU A 192 1.05 -21.58 14.73
C GLU A 192 0.65 -20.74 15.96
N GLU A 193 1.13 -21.15 17.14
CA GLU A 193 0.77 -20.50 18.41
C GLU A 193 1.17 -19.01 18.41
N ASN A 194 0.28 -18.16 18.94
CA ASN A 194 0.45 -16.69 18.99
C ASN A 194 0.58 -16.00 17.61
N ALA A 195 0.22 -16.67 16.51
CA ALA A 195 0.18 -16.02 15.21
C ALA A 195 -0.94 -14.98 15.11
N MET A 196 -0.60 -13.83 14.51
CA MET A 196 -1.54 -12.75 14.23
C MET A 196 -1.82 -12.69 12.73
N PRO A 197 -3.08 -12.46 12.30
CA PRO A 197 -3.43 -12.39 10.89
C PRO A 197 -2.85 -11.15 10.19
N TYR A 198 -2.67 -10.06 10.93
CA TYR A 198 -2.22 -8.78 10.39
C TYR A 198 -1.04 -8.25 11.20
N ILE A 199 -0.05 -7.71 10.52
CA ILE A 199 1.21 -7.25 11.12
C ILE A 199 1.62 -5.92 10.47
N ILE A 200 2.04 -4.96 11.30
CA ILE A 200 2.86 -3.84 10.85
C ILE A 200 4.21 -3.98 11.53
N MET A 201 5.30 -3.98 10.75
CA MET A 201 6.66 -4.11 11.26
C MET A 201 7.43 -2.82 10.98
N VAL A 202 8.05 -2.25 12.01
CA VAL A 202 8.93 -1.08 11.89
C VAL A 202 10.35 -1.54 12.18
N THR A 203 11.19 -1.58 11.14
CA THR A 203 12.62 -1.89 11.26
C THR A 203 13.43 -0.60 11.21
N ASP A 204 14.16 -0.31 12.29
CA ASP A 204 15.08 0.83 12.37
C ASP A 204 16.52 0.29 12.48
N PRO A 205 17.36 0.43 11.44
CA PRO A 205 18.73 -0.09 11.44
C PRO A 205 19.71 0.77 12.25
N ARG A 206 19.24 1.72 13.06
CA ARG A 206 20.10 2.54 13.92
C ARG A 206 20.39 1.89 15.27
N PRO A 207 21.55 2.21 15.89
CA PRO A 207 22.62 3.07 15.36
C PRO A 207 23.52 2.37 14.32
N SER A 208 23.48 1.04 14.23
CA SER A 208 24.09 0.23 13.16
C SER A 208 23.18 -0.95 12.80
N PHE A 209 23.35 -1.52 11.60
CA PHE A 209 22.52 -2.61 11.08
C PHE A 209 22.42 -3.81 12.05
N GLU A 210 23.50 -4.11 12.77
CA GLU A 210 23.58 -5.23 13.74
C GLU A 210 22.88 -4.92 15.08
N GLN A 211 22.77 -3.64 15.43
CA GLN A 211 22.17 -3.19 16.70
C GLN A 211 20.73 -2.70 16.53
N GLY A 212 20.30 -2.49 15.29
CA GLY A 212 18.95 -2.10 14.93
C GLY A 212 17.90 -3.10 15.39
N GLN A 213 16.66 -2.64 15.48
CA GLN A 213 15.54 -3.42 15.99
C GLN A 213 14.37 -3.40 15.03
N ALA A 214 13.59 -4.49 15.05
CA ALA A 214 12.30 -4.57 14.40
C ALA A 214 11.20 -4.65 15.45
N ALA A 215 10.38 -3.60 15.53
CA ALA A 215 9.17 -3.58 16.35
C ALA A 215 8.02 -4.19 15.54
N ILE A 216 7.32 -5.18 16.13
CA ILE A 216 6.23 -5.91 15.49
C ILE A 216 4.92 -5.54 16.17
N TYR A 217 3.98 -5.01 15.38
CA TYR A 217 2.63 -4.65 15.81
C TYR A 217 1.65 -5.61 15.17
N GLY A 218 1.40 -6.73 15.84
CA GLY A 218 0.40 -7.72 15.42
C GLY A 218 -0.98 -7.40 15.98
N PHE A 219 -2.02 -7.60 15.18
CA PHE A 219 -3.42 -7.37 15.59
C PHE A 219 -4.36 -8.36 14.88
N GLY A 220 -5.47 -8.69 15.56
CA GLY A 220 -6.43 -9.71 15.17
C GLY A 220 -7.65 -9.18 14.42
N VAL A 221 -8.57 -10.09 14.12
CA VAL A 221 -9.89 -9.72 13.57
C VAL A 221 -10.71 -9.02 14.65
N GLU A 222 -11.42 -7.95 14.26
CA GLU A 222 -12.13 -7.01 15.13
C GLU A 222 -11.26 -6.13 16.04
N ASP A 223 -9.94 -6.24 15.97
CA ASP A 223 -9.07 -5.26 16.60
C ASP A 223 -9.02 -3.98 15.76
N LEU A 224 -8.78 -2.83 16.40
CA LEU A 224 -8.45 -1.59 15.69
C LEU A 224 -7.10 -1.77 14.98
N ILE A 225 -6.98 -1.25 13.76
CA ILE A 225 -5.66 -1.16 13.12
C ILE A 225 -4.84 -0.12 13.91
N PRO A 226 -3.62 -0.47 14.38
CA PRO A 226 -2.88 0.36 15.32
C PRO A 226 -2.35 1.65 14.67
N THR A 227 -2.29 2.72 15.46
CA THR A 227 -1.49 3.91 15.14
C THR A 227 -0.02 3.63 15.45
N ILE A 228 0.86 3.83 14.46
CA ILE A 228 2.27 3.41 14.55
C ILE A 228 3.19 4.63 14.54
N PRO A 229 4.21 4.69 15.42
CA PRO A 229 5.25 5.72 15.34
C PRO A 229 6.18 5.42 14.16
N ILE A 230 6.10 6.25 13.12
CA ILE A 230 6.98 6.19 11.95
C ILE A 230 8.28 6.93 12.26
N PRO A 231 9.44 6.25 12.30
CA PRO A 231 10.71 6.90 12.61
C PRO A 231 11.10 7.89 11.51
N LEU A 232 11.63 9.05 11.89
CA LEU A 232 12.19 10.07 11.00
C LEU A 232 13.70 10.21 11.24
N ALA A 233 14.28 11.39 10.94
CA ALA A 233 15.69 11.65 11.20
C ALA A 233 15.91 11.91 12.70
N GLY A 234 17.09 11.56 13.22
CA GLY A 234 17.39 11.74 14.64
C GLY A 234 16.41 11.00 15.55
N ALA A 235 15.92 11.62 16.61
CA ALA A 235 14.94 11.02 17.52
C ALA A 235 13.49 11.27 17.10
N ASP A 236 13.26 11.95 15.98
CA ASP A 236 11.93 12.37 15.56
C ASP A 236 11.08 11.16 15.11
N VAL A 237 9.79 11.23 15.40
CA VAL A 237 8.78 10.24 15.02
C VAL A 237 7.50 10.94 14.58
N GLN A 238 6.81 10.37 13.59
CA GLN A 238 5.46 10.79 13.18
C GLN A 238 4.48 9.66 13.44
N ALA A 239 3.48 9.87 14.30
CA ALA A 239 2.42 8.88 14.50
C ALA A 239 1.53 8.83 13.25
N LEU A 240 1.30 7.61 12.72
CA LEU A 240 0.48 7.39 11.54
C LEU A 240 -0.67 6.42 11.86
N ASP A 241 -1.89 6.88 11.67
CA ASP A 241 -3.12 6.11 11.89
C ASP A 241 -3.48 5.28 10.64
N PHE A 242 -3.00 4.04 10.61
CA PHE A 242 -3.30 3.10 9.52
C PHE A 242 -4.78 2.69 9.49
N GLY A 243 -5.50 2.79 10.60
CA GLY A 243 -6.94 2.53 10.66
C GLY A 243 -7.73 3.59 9.90
N ALA A 244 -7.45 4.86 10.16
CA ALA A 244 -8.05 5.97 9.43
C ALA A 244 -7.78 5.89 7.92
N ILE A 245 -6.54 5.52 7.53
CA ILE A 245 -6.17 5.30 6.13
C ILE A 245 -7.01 4.17 5.52
N TYR A 246 -7.05 3.00 6.15
CA TYR A 246 -7.80 1.84 5.64
C TYR A 246 -9.29 2.15 5.46
N HIS A 247 -9.92 2.80 6.44
CA HIS A 247 -11.33 3.17 6.37
C HIS A 247 -11.61 4.19 5.27
N ARG A 248 -10.68 5.13 5.03
CA ARG A 248 -10.78 6.09 3.92
C ARG A 248 -10.69 5.40 2.57
N VAL A 249 -9.77 4.45 2.41
CA VAL A 249 -9.63 3.65 1.18
C VAL A 249 -10.88 2.81 0.92
N TYR A 250 -11.41 2.13 1.96
CA TYR A 250 -12.65 1.37 1.82
C TYR A 250 -13.79 2.27 1.32
N ALA A 251 -13.94 3.46 1.91
CA ALA A 251 -15.02 4.39 1.57
C ALA A 251 -14.83 5.07 0.20
N SER A 252 -13.59 5.23 -0.29
CA SER A 252 -13.31 5.84 -1.59
C SER A 252 -13.52 4.88 -2.76
N LEU A 253 -13.31 3.57 -2.54
CA LEU A 253 -13.41 2.55 -3.57
C LEU A 253 -14.80 1.92 -3.61
N ARG A 254 -15.62 2.33 -4.58
CA ARG A 254 -16.99 1.81 -4.76
C ARG A 254 -17.08 0.29 -4.87
N PHE A 255 -16.06 -0.37 -5.42
CA PHE A 255 -16.07 -1.82 -5.54
C PHE A 255 -16.05 -2.50 -4.16
N CYS A 256 -15.47 -1.88 -3.12
CA CYS A 256 -15.46 -2.45 -1.76
C CYS A 256 -16.89 -2.71 -1.27
N ALA A 257 -17.79 -1.73 -1.42
CA ALA A 257 -19.19 -1.88 -1.06
C ALA A 257 -19.93 -2.88 -1.95
N ALA A 258 -19.53 -3.01 -3.23
CA ALA A 258 -20.15 -3.91 -4.19
C ALA A 258 -19.80 -5.38 -3.96
N VAL A 259 -18.56 -5.69 -3.54
CA VAL A 259 -18.09 -7.07 -3.34
C VAL A 259 -18.32 -7.58 -1.92
N VAL A 260 -18.45 -6.67 -0.94
CA VAL A 260 -18.70 -7.05 0.46
C VAL A 260 -20.20 -7.22 0.69
N ASP A 261 -20.60 -8.45 0.97
CA ASP A 261 -21.93 -8.80 1.48
C ASP A 261 -21.79 -9.37 2.90
N TYR A 262 -22.27 -8.64 3.91
CA TYR A 262 -22.22 -9.07 5.32
C TYR A 262 -23.25 -10.17 5.65
N GLU A 263 -24.15 -10.53 4.72
CA GLU A 263 -25.02 -11.69 4.88
C GLU A 263 -24.26 -13.01 4.66
N GLN A 264 -23.25 -12.98 3.79
CA GLN A 264 -22.44 -14.13 3.37
C GLN A 264 -21.13 -14.18 4.15
N GLN A 265 -20.64 -15.39 4.46
CA GLN A 265 -19.32 -15.53 5.06
C GLN A 265 -18.22 -15.01 4.12
N PRO A 266 -17.09 -14.51 4.66
CA PRO A 266 -15.92 -14.19 3.85
C PRO A 266 -15.52 -15.36 2.95
N MET A 267 -14.92 -15.06 1.80
CA MET A 267 -14.28 -16.09 0.98
C MET A 267 -13.18 -16.81 1.79
N HIS A 268 -12.97 -18.09 1.51
CA HIS A 268 -12.01 -18.93 2.23
C HIS A 268 -12.15 -18.84 3.76
N PHE A 269 -13.38 -18.76 4.27
CA PHE A 269 -13.66 -18.56 5.68
C PHE A 269 -12.92 -19.56 6.59
N GLU A 270 -12.72 -20.78 6.10
CA GLU A 270 -11.97 -21.84 6.75
C GLU A 270 -10.48 -21.54 6.99
N ARG A 271 -9.89 -20.55 6.29
CA ARG A 271 -8.50 -20.10 6.49
C ARG A 271 -8.32 -19.22 7.73
N TYR A 272 -9.40 -18.66 8.29
CA TYR A 272 -9.35 -17.97 9.57
C TYR A 272 -9.26 -18.98 10.73
N SER A 273 -8.57 -18.59 11.81
CA SER A 273 -8.54 -19.37 13.04
C SER A 273 -9.95 -19.63 13.60
N GLU A 274 -10.14 -20.66 14.41
CA GLU A 274 -11.44 -20.91 15.07
C GLU A 274 -11.95 -19.70 15.86
N THR A 275 -11.05 -19.04 16.59
CA THR A 275 -11.35 -17.82 17.35
C THR A 275 -11.80 -16.69 16.44
N ASP A 276 -11.09 -16.44 15.33
CA ASP A 276 -11.43 -15.36 14.41
C ASP A 276 -12.71 -15.65 13.62
N ARG A 277 -12.96 -16.92 13.26
CA ARG A 277 -14.24 -17.33 12.66
C ARG A 277 -15.41 -17.01 13.59
N ALA A 278 -15.28 -17.28 14.89
CA ALA A 278 -16.30 -16.95 15.87
C ALA A 278 -16.50 -15.42 15.99
N ARG A 279 -15.42 -14.63 16.02
CA ARG A 279 -15.49 -13.15 16.01
C ARG A 279 -16.23 -12.62 14.79
N ILE A 280 -15.85 -13.09 13.60
CA ILE A 280 -16.49 -12.71 12.32
C ILE A 280 -17.98 -13.01 12.36
N GLN A 281 -18.37 -14.23 12.77
CA GLN A 281 -19.79 -14.61 12.85
C GLN A 281 -20.58 -13.75 13.83
N ASN A 282 -20.02 -13.48 15.01
CA ASN A 282 -20.64 -12.60 16.00
C ASN A 282 -20.85 -11.19 15.44
N LYS A 283 -19.84 -10.64 14.74
CA LYS A 283 -19.93 -9.33 14.11
C LYS A 283 -20.95 -9.29 12.99
N MET A 284 -20.99 -10.30 12.14
CA MET A 284 -22.03 -10.44 11.10
C MET A 284 -23.43 -10.46 11.72
N GLN A 285 -23.62 -11.19 12.82
CA GLN A 285 -24.92 -11.25 13.50
C GLN A 285 -25.31 -9.89 14.11
N ALA A 286 -24.35 -9.16 14.68
CA ALA A 286 -24.58 -7.80 15.18
C ALA A 286 -25.01 -6.86 14.05
N ILE A 287 -24.32 -6.87 12.91
CA ILE A 287 -24.67 -6.09 11.71
C ILE A 287 -26.09 -6.45 11.23
N LYS A 288 -26.44 -7.74 11.17
CA LYS A 288 -27.79 -8.18 10.78
C LYS A 288 -28.89 -7.67 11.71
N ASN A 289 -28.59 -7.52 13.00
CA ASN A 289 -29.56 -7.02 13.98
C ASN A 289 -29.73 -5.49 13.91
N GLU A 290 -28.70 -4.76 13.49
CA GLU A 290 -28.76 -3.28 13.31
C GLU A 290 -29.52 -2.86 12.05
N VAL A 291 -29.57 -3.73 11.03
CA VAL A 291 -30.22 -3.45 9.74
C VAL A 291 -31.70 -3.87 9.69
N LYS A 292 -32.18 -4.66 10.67
CA LYS A 292 -33.58 -5.09 10.81
C LYS A 292 -34.39 -4.11 11.64
#